data_AF-A0AAZ3QD48-F1
#
_entry.id   AF-A0AAZ3QD48-F1
#
_cell.length_a   1.000
_cell.length_b   1.000
_cell.length_c   1.000
_cell.angle_alpha   90.00
_cell.angle_beta   90.00
_cell.angle_gamma   90.00
#
_symmetry.space_group_name_H-M   'P 1'
#
loop_
_entity.id
_entity.type
_entity.pdbx_description
1 polymer ?
#
loop_
_entity_poly.entity_id
_entity_poly.type
_entity_poly.pdbx_seq_one_letter_code
_entity_poly.pdbx_strand_id
1 'polypeptide(L)'
;MSEQKPRTMSSKELSVQLRDRIVSRHRSGEGYQKNSAALKIPKNTVASIILKWKKVGITKTLPRAGFPAKLSNRGRRALFREVTKNPMVCLTELQSSYVEMGEPSRRTTISAALHQSGLYGRVARQKPLLSKRYMTAHLEFAKGHLKDSDQEKQDSLV
;
A
#
# COMPACT_ATOMS: atom_id res chain seq x y z
N MET A 1 0.47 -29.48 -46.85
CA MET A 1 0.70 -29.69 -45.40
C MET A 1 1.35 -28.43 -44.84
N SER A 2 0.58 -27.49 -44.31
CA SER A 2 1.11 -26.26 -43.72
C SER A 2 1.43 -26.50 -42.24
N GLU A 3 2.72 -26.49 -41.91
CA GLU A 3 3.20 -26.50 -40.53
C GLU A 3 2.80 -25.21 -39.83
N GLN A 4 1.92 -25.32 -38.84
CA GLN A 4 1.63 -24.20 -37.93
C GLN A 4 2.73 -24.11 -36.89
N LYS A 5 3.51 -23.02 -36.94
CA LYS A 5 4.52 -22.67 -35.93
C LYS A 5 3.85 -22.53 -34.54
N PRO A 6 4.31 -23.23 -33.49
CA PRO A 6 3.69 -23.16 -32.18
C PRO A 6 3.82 -21.75 -31.59
N ARG A 7 2.74 -21.25 -30.99
CA ARG A 7 2.71 -19.95 -30.31
C ARG A 7 3.72 -19.98 -29.15
N THR A 8 4.64 -19.02 -29.12
CA THR A 8 5.64 -18.92 -28.05
C THR A 8 4.96 -18.54 -26.73
N MET A 9 4.92 -19.47 -25.78
CA MET A 9 4.44 -19.22 -24.43
C MET A 9 5.32 -18.16 -23.75
N SER A 10 4.69 -17.18 -23.08
CA SER A 10 5.38 -16.21 -22.22
C SER A 10 6.24 -16.95 -21.20
N SER A 11 7.52 -16.61 -21.13
CA SER A 11 8.45 -17.25 -20.20
C SER A 11 8.17 -16.79 -18.77
N LYS A 12 7.81 -17.72 -17.90
CA LYS A 12 7.70 -17.47 -16.47
C LYS A 12 9.09 -17.17 -15.89
N GLU A 13 9.15 -16.29 -14.90
CA GLU A 13 10.39 -16.03 -14.18
C GLU A 13 10.90 -17.30 -13.48
N LEU A 14 12.23 -17.44 -13.37
CA LEU A 14 12.82 -18.54 -12.62
C LEU A 14 12.47 -18.44 -11.13
N SER A 15 12.25 -19.59 -10.50
CA SER A 15 12.00 -19.65 -9.06
C SER A 15 13.19 -19.06 -8.28
N VAL A 16 12.91 -18.53 -7.08
CA VAL A 16 13.94 -17.93 -6.22
C VAL A 16 15.02 -18.96 -5.89
N GLN A 17 14.61 -20.18 -5.54
CA GLN A 17 15.51 -21.31 -5.24
C GLN A 17 16.48 -21.62 -6.39
N LEU A 18 16.01 -21.60 -7.64
CA LEU A 18 16.85 -21.89 -8.79
C LEU A 18 17.90 -20.80 -9.02
N ARG A 19 17.54 -19.54 -8.76
CA ARG A 19 18.46 -18.40 -8.83
C ARG A 19 19.51 -18.43 -7.73
N ASP A 20 19.11 -18.80 -6.52
CA ASP A 20 20.04 -18.98 -5.41
C ASP A 20 21.03 -20.12 -5.67
N ARG A 21 20.56 -21.21 -6.31
CA ARG A 21 21.43 -22.32 -6.74
C ARG A 21 22.45 -21.89 -7.81
N ILE A 22 22.06 -21.03 -8.76
CA ILE A 22 22.99 -20.44 -9.73
C ILE A 22 24.09 -19.65 -9.02
N VAL A 23 23.71 -18.77 -8.08
CA VAL A 23 24.67 -17.95 -7.34
C VAL A 23 25.59 -18.81 -6.46
N SER A 24 25.06 -19.85 -5.82
CA SER A 24 25.84 -20.77 -4.98
C SER A 24 26.89 -21.54 -5.78
N ARG A 25 26.53 -22.08 -6.95
CA ARG A 25 27.48 -22.72 -7.87
C ARG A 25 28.52 -21.74 -8.40
N HIS A 26 28.11 -20.52 -8.73
CA HIS A 26 29.06 -19.48 -9.16
C HIS A 26 30.07 -19.11 -8.06
N ARG A 27 29.64 -19.00 -6.80
CA ARG A 27 30.53 -18.78 -5.64
C ARG A 27 31.53 -19.92 -5.44
N SER A 28 31.14 -21.14 -5.80
CA SER A 28 31.99 -22.34 -5.77
C SER A 28 32.98 -22.41 -6.94
N GLY A 29 33.03 -21.38 -7.80
CA GLY A 29 33.95 -21.31 -8.95
C GLY A 29 33.43 -21.97 -10.23
N GLU A 30 32.18 -22.44 -10.26
CA GLU A 30 31.60 -23.03 -11.48
C GLU A 30 31.36 -21.95 -12.56
N GLY A 31 31.90 -22.19 -13.76
CA GLY A 31 31.74 -21.30 -14.91
C GLY A 31 30.32 -21.29 -15.49
N TYR A 32 30.00 -20.25 -16.28
CA TYR A 32 28.65 -20.03 -16.84
C TYR A 32 28.10 -21.23 -17.63
N GLN A 33 28.95 -21.89 -18.42
CA GLN A 33 28.55 -23.02 -19.26
C GLN A 33 28.25 -24.28 -18.45
N LYS A 34 29.03 -24.55 -17.39
CA LYS A 34 28.79 -25.67 -16.48
C LYS A 34 27.47 -25.49 -15.72
N ASN A 35 27.20 -24.27 -15.24
CA ASN A 35 25.93 -23.93 -14.58
C ASN A 35 24.73 -24.06 -15.52
N SER A 36 24.87 -23.57 -16.76
CA SER A 36 23.84 -23.65 -17.79
C SER A 36 23.47 -25.09 -18.13
N ALA A 37 24.47 -25.95 -18.34
CA ALA A 37 24.27 -27.37 -18.62
C ALA A 37 23.64 -28.11 -17.41
N ALA A 38 24.16 -27.88 -16.20
CA ALA A 38 23.68 -28.56 -14.99
C ALA A 38 22.22 -28.22 -14.63
N LEU A 39 21.78 -26.99 -14.88
CA LEU A 39 20.44 -26.52 -14.53
C LEU A 39 19.47 -26.49 -15.72
N LYS A 40 19.94 -26.81 -16.94
CA LYS A 40 19.18 -26.70 -18.20
C LYS A 40 18.59 -25.29 -18.42
N ILE A 41 19.38 -24.27 -18.12
CA ILE A 41 18.99 -22.86 -18.25
C ILE A 41 19.88 -22.21 -19.33
N PRO A 42 19.36 -21.33 -20.20
CA PRO A 42 20.18 -20.62 -21.17
C PRO A 42 21.34 -19.85 -20.53
N LYS A 43 22.52 -19.91 -21.15
CA LYS A 43 23.75 -19.23 -20.67
C LYS A 43 23.54 -17.74 -20.40
N ASN A 44 22.76 -17.05 -21.25
CA ASN A 44 22.46 -15.63 -21.11
C ASN A 44 21.69 -15.33 -19.82
N THR A 45 20.76 -16.20 -19.43
CA THR A 45 19.98 -16.07 -18.19
C THR A 45 20.86 -16.29 -16.96
N VAL A 46 21.77 -17.27 -17.00
CA VAL A 46 22.76 -17.49 -15.94
C VAL A 46 23.65 -16.26 -15.78
N ALA A 47 24.14 -15.70 -16.89
CA ALA A 47 24.98 -14.51 -16.89
C ALA A 47 24.24 -13.27 -16.34
N SER A 48 22.98 -13.04 -16.74
CA SER A 48 22.20 -11.90 -16.27
C SER A 48 21.90 -11.96 -14.78
N ILE A 49 21.63 -13.16 -14.24
CA ILE A 49 21.43 -13.38 -12.81
C ILE A 49 22.70 -13.09 -12.02
N ILE A 50 23.85 -13.61 -12.49
CA ILE A 50 25.15 -13.39 -11.83
C ILE A 50 25.54 -11.91 -11.89
N LEU A 51 25.36 -11.25 -13.04
CA LEU A 51 25.64 -9.82 -13.19
C LEU A 51 24.79 -8.98 -12.23
N LYS A 52 23.49 -9.28 -12.14
CA LYS A 52 22.59 -8.63 -11.20
C LYS A 52 23.01 -8.86 -9.75
N TRP A 53 23.35 -10.11 -9.39
CA TRP A 53 23.82 -10.45 -8.05
C TRP A 53 25.12 -9.71 -7.70
N LYS A 54 26.08 -9.61 -8.63
CA LYS A 54 27.31 -8.82 -8.42
C LYS A 54 27.04 -7.33 -8.22
N LYS A 55 26.03 -6.77 -8.91
CA LYS A 55 25.69 -5.34 -8.84
C LYS A 55 24.88 -4.97 -7.61
N VAL A 56 23.88 -5.76 -7.24
CA VAL A 56 22.85 -5.42 -6.22
C VAL A 56 22.91 -6.33 -4.99
N GLY A 57 23.55 -7.50 -5.09
CA GLY A 57 23.62 -8.50 -4.02
C GLY A 57 22.38 -9.38 -3.87
N ILE A 58 21.31 -9.13 -4.63
CA ILE A 58 20.00 -9.80 -4.48
C ILE A 58 19.70 -10.70 -5.69
N THR A 59 19.20 -11.92 -5.42
CA THR A 59 18.76 -12.89 -6.43
C THR A 59 17.29 -12.75 -6.82
N LYS A 60 16.45 -12.29 -5.89
CA LYS A 60 15.01 -12.02 -6.10
C LYS A 60 14.77 -10.94 -7.16
N THR A 61 13.70 -11.08 -7.95
CA THR A 61 13.31 -10.08 -8.94
C THR A 61 12.75 -8.89 -8.17
N LEU A 62 13.22 -7.69 -8.49
CA LEU A 62 12.62 -6.50 -7.91
C LEU A 62 11.26 -6.31 -8.58
N PRO A 63 10.23 -5.87 -7.84
CA PRO A 63 8.99 -5.48 -8.48
C PRO A 63 9.30 -4.42 -9.54
N ARG A 64 8.61 -4.51 -10.67
CA ARG A 64 8.76 -3.50 -11.72
C ARG A 64 8.40 -2.14 -11.14
N ALA A 65 9.17 -1.10 -11.49
CA ALA A 65 8.79 0.26 -11.18
C ALA A 65 7.39 0.51 -11.76
N GLY A 66 6.46 0.90 -10.88
CA GLY A 66 5.09 1.21 -11.27
C GLY A 66 5.02 2.48 -12.12
N PHE A 67 3.83 2.76 -12.65
CA PHE A 67 3.57 4.03 -13.31
C PHE A 67 3.53 5.17 -12.26
N PRO A 68 4.11 6.34 -12.53
CA PRO A 68 4.03 7.47 -11.61
C PRO A 68 2.57 7.84 -11.30
N ALA A 69 2.29 8.21 -10.06
CA ALA A 69 0.95 8.65 -9.68
C ALA A 69 0.58 9.93 -10.43
N LYS A 70 -0.71 10.06 -10.79
CA LYS A 70 -1.23 11.26 -11.46
C LYS A 70 -1.20 12.51 -10.56
N LEU A 71 -1.34 12.30 -9.25
CA LEU A 71 -1.22 13.35 -8.24
C LEU A 71 0.21 13.40 -7.72
N SER A 72 0.73 14.62 -7.63
CA SER A 72 2.00 14.90 -6.97
C SER A 72 1.90 14.62 -5.46
N ASN A 73 3.05 14.34 -4.84
CA ASN A 73 3.12 14.18 -3.39
C ASN A 73 2.70 15.45 -2.64
N ARG A 74 2.96 16.63 -3.22
CA ARG A 74 2.55 17.93 -2.65
C ARG A 74 1.04 18.09 -2.73
N GLY A 75 0.46 17.85 -3.89
CA GLY A 75 -0.99 17.87 -4.09
C GLY A 75 -1.65 16.95 -3.08
N ARG A 76 -1.28 15.67 -3.05
CA ARG A 76 -1.91 14.69 -2.14
C ARG A 76 -1.91 15.14 -0.66
N ARG A 77 -0.83 15.78 -0.19
CA ARG A 77 -0.78 16.33 1.17
C ARG A 77 -1.71 17.53 1.35
N ALA A 78 -1.81 18.42 0.36
CA ALA A 78 -2.74 19.54 0.38
C ALA A 78 -4.20 19.04 0.47
N LEU A 79 -4.54 18.04 -0.33
CA LEU A 79 -5.86 17.40 -0.33
C LEU A 79 -6.22 16.83 1.05
N PHE A 80 -5.28 16.09 1.65
CA PHE A 80 -5.48 15.54 2.98
C PHE A 80 -5.72 16.63 4.04
N ARG A 81 -4.97 17.74 3.97
CA ARG A 81 -5.14 18.89 4.87
C ARG A 81 -6.51 19.57 4.68
N GLU A 82 -6.93 19.74 3.44
CA GLU A 82 -8.22 20.36 3.11
C GLU A 82 -9.40 19.55 3.65
N VAL A 83 -9.40 18.23 3.41
CA VAL A 83 -10.45 17.34 3.91
C VAL A 83 -10.42 17.21 5.44
N THR A 84 -9.24 17.23 6.05
CA THR A 84 -9.13 17.20 7.53
C THR A 84 -9.68 18.49 8.15
N LYS A 85 -9.46 19.64 7.51
CA LYS A 85 -9.99 20.93 7.97
C LYS A 85 -11.51 20.98 7.85
N ASN A 86 -12.05 20.54 6.71
CA ASN A 86 -13.47 20.55 6.41
C ASN A 86 -13.91 19.15 5.94
N PRO A 87 -14.34 18.25 6.84
CA PRO A 87 -14.65 16.86 6.48
C PRO A 87 -15.93 16.68 5.64
N MET A 88 -16.73 17.74 5.48
CA MET A 88 -17.97 17.73 4.68
C MET A 88 -17.76 18.18 3.23
N VAL A 89 -16.54 18.49 2.81
CA VAL A 89 -16.24 18.99 1.46
C VAL A 89 -16.57 17.94 0.41
N CYS A 90 -17.17 18.40 -0.70
CA CYS A 90 -17.54 17.54 -1.81
C CYS A 90 -16.35 17.27 -2.74
N LEU A 91 -16.35 16.12 -3.41
CA LEU A 91 -15.34 15.79 -4.43
C LEU A 91 -15.32 16.77 -5.60
N THR A 92 -16.43 17.44 -5.91
CA THR A 92 -16.51 18.52 -6.91
C THR A 92 -15.72 19.74 -6.46
N GLU A 93 -15.89 20.16 -5.21
CA GLU A 93 -15.22 21.33 -4.64
C GLU A 93 -13.71 21.11 -4.60
N LEU A 94 -13.26 19.92 -4.16
CA LEU A 94 -11.85 19.53 -4.21
C LEU A 94 -11.30 19.51 -5.64
N GLN A 95 -12.13 19.18 -6.63
CA GLN A 95 -11.68 19.21 -8.01
C GLN A 95 -11.46 20.65 -8.48
N SER A 96 -12.38 21.57 -8.16
CA SER A 96 -12.25 22.98 -8.49
C SER A 96 -11.03 23.62 -7.83
N SER A 97 -10.81 23.38 -6.53
CA SER A 97 -9.64 23.91 -5.80
C SER A 97 -8.32 23.43 -6.42
N TYR A 98 -8.28 22.20 -6.92
CA TYR A 98 -7.11 21.66 -7.60
C TYR A 98 -6.84 22.24 -8.98
N VAL A 99 -7.89 22.55 -9.73
CA VAL A 99 -7.76 23.25 -11.02
C VAL A 99 -7.18 24.65 -10.78
N GLU A 100 -7.66 25.36 -9.75
CA GLU A 100 -7.13 26.68 -9.35
C GLU A 100 -5.67 26.61 -8.91
N MET A 101 -5.27 25.54 -8.22
CA MET A 101 -3.90 25.29 -7.79
C MET A 101 -2.95 24.83 -8.92
N GLY A 102 -3.45 24.71 -10.17
CA GLY A 102 -2.66 24.34 -11.34
C GLY A 102 -2.37 22.84 -11.47
N GLU A 103 -3.09 21.99 -10.74
CA GLU A 103 -2.94 20.52 -10.79
C GLU A 103 -4.26 19.83 -11.15
N PRO A 104 -4.76 20.02 -12.39
CA PRO A 104 -6.08 19.51 -12.78
C PRO A 104 -6.14 17.99 -12.67
N SER A 105 -6.98 17.52 -11.75
CA SER A 105 -7.12 16.10 -11.42
C SER A 105 -8.56 15.63 -11.61
N ARG A 106 -8.75 14.40 -12.09
CA ARG A 106 -10.08 13.80 -12.19
C ARG A 106 -10.62 13.44 -10.81
N ARG A 107 -11.95 13.53 -10.62
CA ARG A 107 -12.65 13.15 -9.38
C ARG A 107 -12.29 11.74 -8.90
N THR A 108 -12.16 10.79 -9.83
CA THR A 108 -11.76 9.41 -9.52
C THR A 108 -10.35 9.31 -8.97
N THR A 109 -9.42 10.12 -9.47
CA THR A 109 -8.04 10.20 -8.96
C THR A 109 -8.02 10.74 -7.53
N ILE A 110 -8.78 11.81 -7.28
CA ILE A 110 -8.93 12.42 -5.95
C ILE A 110 -9.52 11.41 -4.96
N SER A 111 -10.62 10.74 -5.32
CA SER A 111 -11.24 9.71 -4.49
C SER A 111 -10.29 8.55 -4.20
N ALA A 112 -9.56 8.06 -5.21
CA ALA A 112 -8.58 7.00 -5.01
C ALA A 112 -7.45 7.42 -4.05
N ALA A 113 -6.97 8.66 -4.14
CA ALA A 113 -5.95 9.19 -3.23
C ALA A 113 -6.46 9.32 -1.78
N LEU A 114 -7.73 9.71 -1.60
CA LEU A 114 -8.40 9.72 -0.29
C LEU A 114 -8.52 8.32 0.31
N HIS A 115 -8.99 7.35 -0.48
CA HIS A 115 -9.12 5.96 -0.04
C HIS A 115 -7.76 5.34 0.33
N GLN A 116 -6.71 5.61 -0.44
CA GLN A 116 -5.35 5.18 -0.10
C GLN A 116 -4.83 5.82 1.20
N SER A 117 -5.46 6.89 1.67
CA SER A 117 -5.14 7.57 2.93
C SER A 117 -6.13 7.23 4.05
N GLY A 118 -7.04 6.27 3.81
CA GLY A 118 -8.05 5.81 4.79
C GLY A 118 -9.24 6.76 4.99
N LEU A 119 -9.38 7.80 4.17
CA LEU A 119 -10.49 8.74 4.25
C LEU A 119 -11.62 8.28 3.33
N TYR A 120 -12.79 8.07 3.90
CA TYR A 120 -13.98 7.62 3.18
C TYR A 120 -15.17 8.53 3.47
N GLY A 121 -16.04 8.69 2.48
CA GLY A 121 -17.34 9.32 2.69
C GLY A 121 -18.17 8.51 3.70
N ARG A 122 -18.64 9.18 4.76
CA ARG A 122 -19.53 8.63 5.77
C ARG A 122 -20.55 9.69 6.18
N VAL A 123 -21.70 9.23 6.66
CA VAL A 123 -22.73 10.11 7.22
C VAL A 123 -22.42 10.31 8.70
N ALA A 124 -22.32 11.57 9.13
CA ALA A 124 -22.17 11.90 10.54
C ALA A 124 -23.43 11.47 11.31
N ARG A 125 -23.24 10.87 12.49
CA ARG A 125 -24.37 10.53 13.38
C ARG A 125 -24.97 11.82 13.93
N GLN A 126 -26.30 11.90 13.95
CA GLN A 126 -27.02 12.96 14.65
C GLN A 126 -26.70 12.87 16.15
N LYS A 127 -26.33 14.00 16.75
CA LYS A 127 -26.06 14.11 18.19
C LYS A 127 -26.88 15.26 18.75
N PRO A 128 -27.45 15.13 19.96
CA PRO A 128 -28.12 16.25 20.61
C PRO A 128 -27.12 17.37 20.87
N LEU A 129 -27.57 18.62 20.69
CA LEU A 129 -26.78 19.80 21.02
C LEU A 129 -26.78 19.98 22.55
N LEU A 130 -25.62 19.85 23.18
CA LEU A 130 -25.47 20.01 24.63
C LEU A 130 -25.00 21.43 24.97
N SER A 131 -25.65 22.05 25.95
CA SER A 131 -25.14 23.28 26.56
C SER A 131 -23.88 22.99 27.39
N LYS A 132 -23.03 24.01 27.58
CA LYS A 132 -21.81 23.92 28.40
C LYS A 132 -22.09 23.38 29.81
N ARG A 133 -23.19 23.80 30.45
CA ARG A 133 -23.63 23.32 31.77
C ARG A 133 -23.88 21.80 31.77
N TYR A 134 -24.52 21.27 30.73
CA TYR A 134 -24.80 19.84 30.64
C TYR A 134 -23.53 19.04 30.31
N MET A 135 -22.65 19.57 29.47
CA MET A 135 -21.35 18.94 29.19
C MET A 135 -20.51 18.79 30.47
N THR A 136 -20.44 19.82 31.33
CA THR A 136 -19.70 19.75 32.59
C THR A 136 -20.35 18.76 33.56
N ALA A 137 -21.67 18.85 33.75
CA ALA A 137 -22.40 17.94 34.64
C ALA A 137 -22.28 16.47 34.22
N HIS A 138 -22.40 16.17 32.92
CA HIS A 138 -22.21 14.80 32.40
C HIS A 138 -20.78 14.29 32.63
N LEU A 139 -19.79 15.17 32.50
CA LEU A 139 -18.38 14.82 32.69
C LEU A 139 -18.07 14.55 34.17
N GLU A 140 -18.57 15.40 35.08
CA GLU A 140 -18.48 15.20 36.53
C GLU A 140 -19.16 13.91 36.98
N PHE A 141 -20.38 13.66 36.48
CA PHE A 141 -21.12 12.43 36.73
C PHE A 141 -20.33 11.20 36.26
N ALA A 142 -19.84 11.19 35.01
CA ALA A 142 -19.07 10.07 34.47
C ALA A 142 -17.77 9.82 35.24
N LYS A 143 -17.10 10.87 35.74
CA LYS A 143 -15.91 10.74 36.58
C LYS A 143 -16.22 10.18 37.96
N GLY A 144 -17.33 10.62 38.57
CA GLY A 144 -17.77 10.14 39.89
C GLY A 144 -18.15 8.66 39.89
N HIS A 145 -18.78 8.18 38.82
CA HIS A 145 -19.29 6.83 38.71
C HIS A 145 -18.37 5.89 37.89
N LEU A 146 -17.10 6.26 37.70
CA LEU A 146 -16.13 5.44 36.96
C LEU A 146 -15.75 4.14 37.69
N LYS A 147 -15.99 4.07 39.01
CA LYS A 147 -15.65 2.94 39.89
C LYS A 147 -16.87 2.11 40.33
N ASP A 148 -18.07 2.64 40.18
CA ASP A 148 -19.29 1.98 40.64
C ASP A 148 -19.60 0.72 39.81
N SER A 149 -19.05 0.63 38.59
CA SER A 149 -19.17 -0.55 37.73
C SER A 149 -18.44 -1.80 38.24
N ASP A 150 -17.45 -1.65 39.13
CA ASP A 150 -16.67 -2.76 39.66
C ASP A 150 -17.18 -3.27 41.02
N GLN A 151 -17.89 -2.42 41.78
CA GLN A 151 -18.33 -2.73 43.14
C GLN A 151 -19.62 -3.57 43.19
N GLU A 152 -20.55 -3.39 42.24
CA GLU A 152 -21.81 -4.17 42.17
C GLU A 152 -21.60 -5.68 41.91
N LYS A 153 -20.42 -6.11 41.45
CA LYS A 153 -20.09 -7.53 41.26
C LYS A 153 -19.60 -8.23 42.52
N GLN A 154 -19.15 -7.50 43.54
CA GLN A 154 -18.69 -8.09 44.80
C GLN A 154 -19.84 -8.27 45.80
N ASP A 155 -20.84 -7.39 45.76
CA ASP A 155 -21.95 -7.39 46.72
C ASP A 155 -23.11 -8.34 46.36
N SER A 156 -23.03 -9.03 45.21
CA SER A 156 -23.98 -10.08 44.78
C SER A 156 -23.51 -11.51 45.09
N LEU A 157 -22.39 -11.67 45.81
CA LEU A 157 -21.81 -12.94 46.21
C LEU A 157 -21.70 -13.13 47.75
N VAL A 158 -22.39 -12.28 48.52
CA VAL A 158 -22.59 -12.45 49.97
C VAL A 158 -24.08 -12.68 50.23
#